data_AF-A0A7Y5U8T3-F1
#
_entry.id   AF-A0A7Y5U8T3-F1
#
_cell.length_a   1.000
_cell.length_b   1.000
_cell.length_c   1.000
_cell.angle_alpha   90.00
_cell.angle_beta   90.00
_cell.angle_gamma   90.00
#
_symmetry.space_group_name_H-M   'P 1'
#
loop_
_entity.id
_entity.type
_entity.pdbx_description
1 polymer ?
#
loop_
_entity_poly.entity_id
_entity_poly.type
_entity_poly.pdbx_seq_one_letter_code
_entity_poly.pdbx_strand_id
1 'polypeptide(L)' 'STAEIEQTAHRILEHVRKNPGQRAEVIKKSLNLKTNEWALPIARLLEKKQLRTKGEKRATTYTSA' A
#
# COMPACT_ATOMS: atom_id res chain seq x y z
N SER A 1 12.43 -0.78 -12.69
CA SER A 1 11.61 -0.46 -13.88
C SER A 1 10.18 -0.10 -13.49
N THR A 2 9.49 0.76 -14.27
CA THR A 2 8.08 1.14 -14.01
C THR A 2 7.15 -0.06 -13.83
N ALA A 3 7.43 -1.17 -14.54
CA ALA A 3 6.71 -2.43 -14.40
C ALA A 3 6.80 -3.07 -13.00
N GLU A 4 7.94 -2.97 -12.32
CA GLU A 4 8.13 -3.52 -10.97
C GLU A 4 7.34 -2.73 -9.92
N ILE A 5 7.20 -1.41 -10.12
CA ILE A 5 6.37 -0.54 -9.28
C ILE A 5 4.90 -0.93 -9.41
N GLU A 6 4.42 -1.15 -10.64
CA GLU A 6 3.03 -1.56 -10.90
C GLU A 6 2.73 -2.96 -10.36
N GLN A 7 3.64 -3.92 -10.50
CA GLN A 7 3.48 -5.24 -9.87
C GLN A 7 3.43 -5.15 -8.35
N THR A 8 4.31 -4.35 -7.75
CA THR A 8 4.32 -4.13 -6.29
C THR A 8 3.04 -3.45 -5.83
N ALA A 9 2.56 -2.44 -6.56
CA ALA A 9 1.30 -1.77 -6.31
C ALA A 9 0.12 -2.75 -6.37
N HIS A 10 0.09 -3.63 -7.38
CA HIS A 10 -0.94 -4.65 -7.50
C HIS A 10 -0.93 -5.62 -6.30
N ARG A 11 0.24 -6.09 -5.88
CA ARG A 11 0.39 -6.95 -4.69
C ARG A 11 -0.07 -6.27 -3.40
N ILE A 12 0.25 -4.99 -3.23
CA ILE A 12 -0.23 -4.19 -2.09
C ILE A 12 -1.75 -4.07 -2.12
N LEU A 13 -2.33 -3.74 -3.27
CA LEU A 13 -3.78 -3.59 -3.42
C LEU A 13 -4.52 -4.89 -3.10
N GLU A 14 -4.06 -6.01 -3.65
CA GLU A 14 -4.59 -7.35 -3.36
C GLU A 14 -4.52 -7.68 -1.87
N HIS A 15 -3.41 -7.36 -1.21
CA HIS A 15 -3.24 -7.60 0.22
C HIS A 15 -4.18 -6.74 1.06
N VAL A 16 -4.32 -5.45 0.74
CA VAL A 16 -5.20 -4.51 1.44
C VAL A 16 -6.67 -4.84 1.23
N ARG A 17 -7.05 -5.37 0.05
CA ARG A 17 -8.41 -5.88 -0.19
C ARG A 17 -8.75 -7.05 0.71
N LYS A 18 -7.80 -7.98 0.89
CA LYS A 18 -7.97 -9.15 1.77
C LYS A 18 -7.85 -8.78 3.25
N ASN A 19 -7.09 -7.75 3.57
CA ASN A 19 -6.79 -7.31 4.94
C ASN A 19 -6.98 -5.78 5.07
N PRO A 20 -8.22 -5.29 5.05
CA PRO A 20 -8.48 -3.86 5.14
C PRO A 20 -8.14 -3.29 6.51
N GLY A 21 -7.74 -2.03 6.57
CA GLY A 21 -7.50 -1.30 7.81
C GLY A 21 -6.12 -1.54 8.44
N GLN A 22 -5.22 -2.22 7.73
CA GLN A 22 -3.85 -2.43 8.21
C GLN A 22 -2.97 -1.20 8.04
N ARG A 23 -1.96 -1.09 8.92
CA ARG A 23 -0.92 -0.05 8.86
C ARG A 23 0.17 -0.42 7.85
N ALA A 24 0.87 0.59 7.32
CA ALA A 24 1.95 0.40 6.36
C ALA A 24 2.99 -0.65 6.81
N GLU A 25 3.39 -0.64 8.08
CA GLU A 25 4.39 -1.57 8.62
C GLU A 25 3.93 -3.04 8.57
N VAL A 26 2.65 -3.29 8.86
CA VAL A 26 2.06 -4.63 8.81
C VAL A 26 2.00 -5.14 7.37
N ILE A 27 1.59 -4.28 6.44
CA ILE A 27 1.49 -4.62 5.01
C ILE A 27 2.90 -4.90 4.45
N LYS A 28 3.87 -4.01 4.73
CA LYS A 28 5.26 -4.18 4.31
C LYS A 28 5.84 -5.50 4.82
N LYS A 29 5.65 -5.82 6.09
CA LYS A 29 6.13 -7.06 6.69
C LYS A 29 5.48 -8.29 6.04
N SER A 30 4.17 -8.25 5.81
CA SER A 30 3.42 -9.35 5.19
C SER A 30 3.83 -9.60 3.73
N LEU A 31 4.20 -8.55 3.00
CA LEU A 31 4.65 -8.63 1.61
C LEU A 31 6.16 -8.71 1.45
N ASN A 32 6.91 -8.71 2.57
CA ASN A 32 8.37 -8.65 2.62
C ASN A 32 8.95 -7.48 1.79
N LEU A 33 8.28 -6.32 1.83
CA LEU A 33 8.68 -5.11 1.10
C LEU A 33 9.60 -4.23 1.96
N LYS A 34 10.64 -3.69 1.34
CA LYS A 34 11.51 -2.72 2.00
C LYS A 34 10.87 -1.33 2.02
N THR A 35 11.32 -0.48 2.94
CA THR A 35 10.78 0.88 3.10
C THR A 35 10.99 1.75 1.86
N ASN A 36 12.10 1.57 1.13
CA ASN A 36 12.39 2.28 -0.13
C ASN A 36 11.50 1.85 -1.30
N GLU A 37 10.85 0.68 -1.21
CA GLU A 37 9.96 0.14 -2.26
C GLU A 37 8.49 0.53 -2.05
N TRP A 38 8.16 1.23 -0.96
CA TRP A 38 6.78 1.50 -0.55
C TRP A 38 6.18 2.79 -1.11
N ALA A 39 6.98 3.87 -1.13
CA ALA A 39 6.47 5.21 -1.37
C ALA A 39 5.84 5.35 -2.77
N LEU A 40 6.54 4.89 -3.81
CA LEU A 40 6.09 5.03 -5.19
C LEU A 40 4.83 4.18 -5.49
N PRO A 41 4.75 2.87 -5.13
CA PRO A 41 3.54 2.09 -5.33
C PRO A 41 2.32 2.66 -4.61
N ILE A 42 2.46 3.10 -3.36
CA ILE A 42 1.34 3.68 -2.61
C ILE A 42 0.88 4.99 -3.22
N ALA A 43 1.80 5.89 -3.58
CA ALA A 43 1.45 7.14 -4.25
C ALA A 43 0.62 6.86 -5.50
N ARG A 44 1.06 5.91 -6.35
CA ARG A 44 0.32 5.49 -7.54
C ARG A 44 -1.07 4.96 -7.24
N LEU A 45 -1.22 4.12 -6.21
CA LEU A 45 -2.52 3.56 -5.81
C LEU A 45 -3.47 4.64 -5.26
N LEU A 46 -2.95 5.66 -4.57
CA LEU A 46 -3.73 6.80 -4.08
C LEU A 46 -4.13 7.73 -5.23
N GLU A 47 -3.22 8.03 -6.15
CA GLU A 47 -3.50 8.80 -7.37
C GLU A 47 -4.57 8.12 -8.23
N LYS A 48 -4.49 6.80 -8.39
CA LYS A 48 -5.49 5.98 -9.09
C LYS A 48 -6.79 5.79 -8.30
N LYS A 49 -6.89 6.34 -7.08
CA LYS A 49 -8.03 6.17 -6.17
C LYS A 49 -8.39 4.70 -5.93
N GLN A 50 -7.39 3.82 -5.86
CA GLN A 50 -7.55 2.39 -5.57
C GLN A 50 -7.36 2.09 -4.08
N LEU A 51 -6.66 2.96 -3.36
CA LEU A 51 -6.53 2.94 -1.91
C LEU A 51 -7.11 4.21 -1.31
N ARG A 52 -7.57 4.10 -0.06
CA ARG A 52 -7.89 5.20 0.83
C ARG A 52 -7.06 5.06 2.09
N THR A 53 -6.64 6.19 2.65
CA THR A 53 -5.95 6.25 3.93
C THR A 53 -6.87 6.82 4.99
N LYS A 54 -6.88 6.21 6.18
CA LYS A 54 -7.61 6.72 7.35
C LYS A 54 -6.66 6.86 8.53
N GLY A 55 -6.75 7.98 9.24
CA GLY A 55 -5.94 8.29 10.43
C GLY A 55 -4.90 9.39 10.20
N GLU A 56 -4.27 9.82 11.28
CA GLU A 56 -3.28 10.91 11.27
C GLU A 56 -1.92 10.41 11.81
N LYS A 57 -0.83 10.90 11.20
CA LYS A 57 0.56 10.62 11.59
C LYS A 57 0.91 9.11 11.56
N ARG A 58 1.18 8.50 12.72
CA ARG A 58 1.61 7.09 12.81
C ARG A 58 0.44 6.11 12.72
N ALA A 59 -0.80 6.58 12.92
CA ALA A 59 -2.00 5.74 12.91
C ALA A 59 -2.61 5.55 11.51
N THR A 60 -1.89 5.90 10.44
CA THR A 60 -2.40 5.75 9.07
C THR A 60 -2.63 4.28 8.73
N THR A 61 -3.89 3.97 8.44
CA THR A 61 -4.38 2.68 7.98
C THR A 61 -4.81 2.78 6.53
N TYR A 62 -4.70 1.68 5.79
CA TYR A 62 -5.03 1.62 4.38
C TYR A 62 -6.24 0.70 4.17
N THR A 63 -7.19 1.16 3.37
CA THR A 63 -8.34 0.39 2.91
C THR A 63 -8.44 0.48 1.39
N SER A 64 -8.98 -0.54 0.73
CA SER A 64 -9.33 -0.42 -0.69
C SER A 64 -10.43 0.63 -0.88
N ALA A 65 -10.33 1.41 -1.95
CA ALA A 65 -11.22 2.53 -2.22
C ALA A 65 -12.63 2.14 -2.70
#